data_AF-X1MTU8-F1
#
_entry.id   AF-X1MTU8-F1
#
_cell.length_a   1.000
_cell.length_b   1.000
_cell.length_c   1.000
_cell.angle_alpha   90.00
_cell.angle_beta   90.00
_cell.angle_gamma   90.00
#
_symmetry.space_group_name_H-M   'P 1'
#
loop_
_entity.id
_entity.type
_entity.pdbx_description
1 polymer ?
#
loop_
_entity_poly.entity_id
_entity_poly.type
_entity_poly.pdbx_seq_one_letter_code
_entity_poly.pdbx_strand_id
1 'polypeptide(L)'
;MALSGIFSLWNQSKEFKEIIKIIKEKLINKILLFGLKDSARSFFIAALASKEEIKKSYLIITDSQENALKIYQDLSNLLNKPQNKEENIFLFPSFDVLPYEGISSDPQIIQQRINILKHLSMNDYNKKRIILITDIKALLPKLASPQKFKKTSWKLKVGDILKKDDFLKILLDQNYRSVEIVEEKG
;
A
#
# COMPACT_ATOMS: atom_id res chain seq x y z
N MET A 1 -4.86 11.66 20.64
CA MET A 1 -6.10 12.45 20.47
C MET A 1 -6.48 12.42 19.00
N ALA A 2 -7.73 12.12 18.64
CA ALA A 2 -8.13 12.06 17.23
C ALA A 2 -8.46 13.45 16.70
N LEU A 3 -7.78 13.87 15.63
CA LEU A 3 -7.98 15.13 14.93
C LEU A 3 -9.25 15.13 14.04
N SER A 4 -10.21 14.24 14.30
CA SER A 4 -11.39 14.04 13.46
C SER A 4 -12.24 15.30 13.30
N GLY A 5 -12.28 16.16 14.33
CA GLY A 5 -12.97 17.44 14.29
C GLY A 5 -12.37 18.43 13.29
N ILE A 6 -11.08 18.35 12.97
CA ILE A 6 -10.43 19.31 12.07
C ILE A 6 -10.84 19.07 10.60
N PHE A 7 -11.24 17.84 10.26
CA PHE A 7 -11.77 17.52 8.92
C PHE A 7 -13.07 18.26 8.59
N SER A 8 -13.84 18.70 9.59
CA SER A 8 -15.07 19.45 9.33
C SER A 8 -14.79 20.82 8.69
N LEU A 9 -13.58 21.38 8.85
CA LEU A 9 -13.18 22.64 8.23
C LEU A 9 -13.15 22.53 6.70
N TRP A 10 -12.71 21.39 6.15
CA TRP A 10 -12.76 21.16 4.70
C TRP A 10 -14.20 21.15 4.16
N ASN A 11 -15.18 20.72 4.96
CA ASN A 11 -16.59 20.73 4.54
C ASN A 11 -17.17 22.15 4.44
N GLN A 12 -16.48 23.17 4.95
CA GLN A 12 -16.89 24.55 4.83
C GLN A 12 -16.35 25.20 3.54
N SER A 13 -15.23 24.70 3.01
CA SER A 13 -14.66 25.17 1.74
C SER A 13 -15.55 24.80 0.56
N LYS A 14 -15.81 25.79 -0.31
CA LYS A 14 -16.58 25.60 -1.56
C LYS A 14 -15.77 24.79 -2.57
N GLU A 15 -14.47 25.07 -2.65
CA GLU A 15 -13.51 24.43 -3.54
C GLU A 15 -13.39 22.94 -3.23
N PHE A 16 -13.32 22.58 -1.95
CA PHE A 16 -13.26 21.17 -1.54
C PHE A 16 -14.53 20.40 -1.93
N LYS A 17 -15.72 21.01 -1.74
CA LYS A 17 -17.00 20.41 -2.15
C LYS A 17 -17.08 20.19 -3.66
N GLU A 18 -16.58 21.16 -4.44
CA GLU A 18 -16.53 21.05 -5.89
C GLU A 18 -15.61 19.91 -6.34
N ILE A 19 -14.41 19.78 -5.74
CA ILE A 19 -13.50 18.67 -6.01
C ILE A 19 -14.15 17.31 -5.71
N ILE A 20 -14.84 17.19 -4.57
CA ILE A 20 -15.57 15.97 -4.20
C ILE A 20 -16.64 15.64 -5.24
N LYS A 21 -17.41 16.64 -5.70
CA LYS A 21 -18.42 16.47 -6.74
C LYS A 21 -17.80 15.97 -8.04
N ILE A 22 -16.70 16.58 -8.50
CA ILE A 22 -15.98 16.17 -9.71
C ILE A 22 -15.51 14.72 -9.61
N ILE A 23 -14.92 14.32 -8.48
CA ILE A 23 -14.41 12.94 -8.26
C ILE A 23 -15.56 11.92 -8.21
N LYS A 24 -16.70 12.30 -7.64
CA LYS A 24 -17.90 11.45 -7.50
C LYS A 24 -18.59 11.24 -8.84
N GLU A 25 -18.87 12.32 -9.56
CA GLU A 25 -19.57 12.32 -10.85
C GLU A 25 -18.66 11.89 -12.02
N LYS A 26 -17.35 11.71 -11.78
CA LYS A 26 -16.34 11.34 -12.79
C LYS A 26 -16.33 12.30 -13.99
N LEU A 27 -16.61 13.58 -13.75
CA LEU A 27 -16.72 14.59 -14.81
C LEU A 27 -15.39 14.84 -15.51
N ILE A 28 -14.28 14.71 -14.78
CA ILE A 28 -12.93 15.03 -15.27
C ILE A 28 -11.95 13.95 -14.79
N ASN A 29 -11.04 13.56 -15.68
CA ASN A 29 -10.03 12.53 -15.41
C ASN A 29 -8.76 13.06 -14.74
N LYS A 30 -8.52 14.38 -14.79
CA LYS A 30 -7.33 15.05 -14.26
C LYS A 30 -7.71 16.35 -13.57
N ILE A 31 -7.24 16.52 -12.33
CA ILE A 31 -7.40 17.74 -11.55
C ILE A 31 -6.00 18.21 -11.15
N LEU A 32 -5.73 19.49 -11.31
CA LEU A 32 -4.49 20.11 -10.88
C LEU A 32 -4.76 21.02 -9.70
N LEU A 33 -4.09 20.75 -8.58
CA LEU A 33 -4.26 21.49 -7.32
C LEU A 33 -2.96 22.22 -7.00
N PHE A 34 -3.08 23.48 -6.61
CA PHE A 34 -1.96 24.34 -6.22
C PHE A 34 -2.18 24.89 -4.81
N GLY A 35 -1.10 25.35 -4.18
CA GLY A 35 -1.15 26.00 -2.87
C GLY A 35 -1.12 25.08 -1.64
N LEU A 36 -1.21 23.75 -1.82
CA LEU A 36 -1.03 22.80 -0.73
C LEU A 36 0.46 22.63 -0.41
N LYS A 37 0.92 23.20 0.71
CA LYS A 37 2.29 23.08 1.22
C LYS A 37 2.38 22.07 2.38
N ASP A 38 3.44 21.28 2.40
CA ASP A 38 3.78 20.34 3.48
C ASP A 38 2.58 19.51 3.97
N SER A 39 2.29 19.53 5.28
CA SER A 39 1.22 18.79 5.93
C SER A 39 -0.18 19.15 5.41
N ALA A 40 -0.37 20.29 4.75
CA ALA A 40 -1.66 20.61 4.11
C ALA A 40 -2.01 19.59 3.01
N ARG A 41 -1.00 19.00 2.34
CA ARG A 41 -1.21 17.92 1.36
C ARG A 41 -1.72 16.67 2.05
N SER A 42 -1.03 16.20 3.09
CA SER A 42 -1.44 15.04 3.87
C SER A 42 -2.83 15.23 4.47
N PHE A 43 -3.13 16.43 4.97
CA PHE A 43 -4.42 16.78 5.53
C PHE A 43 -5.55 16.77 4.48
N PHE A 44 -5.30 17.35 3.31
CA PHE A 44 -6.24 17.28 2.19
C PHE A 44 -6.50 15.84 1.74
N ILE A 45 -5.44 15.02 1.60
CA ILE A 45 -5.57 13.60 1.23
C ILE A 45 -6.35 12.84 2.30
N ALA A 46 -6.08 13.07 3.59
CA ALA A 46 -6.84 12.47 4.68
C ALA A 46 -8.31 12.89 4.66
N ALA A 47 -8.61 14.17 4.36
CA ALA A 47 -9.97 14.66 4.24
C ALA A 47 -10.71 14.00 3.08
N LEU A 48 -10.09 13.92 1.89
CA LEU A 48 -10.60 13.12 0.77
C LEU A 48 -10.78 11.66 1.17
N ALA A 49 -9.85 11.13 1.97
CA ALA A 49 -9.92 9.76 2.42
C ALA A 49 -11.05 9.51 3.42
N SER A 50 -11.37 10.46 4.30
CA SER A 50 -12.44 10.32 5.28
C SER A 50 -13.85 10.30 4.67
N LYS A 51 -14.00 10.68 3.39
CA LYS A 51 -15.31 10.79 2.75
C LYS A 51 -15.90 9.43 2.40
N GLU A 52 -16.94 9.05 3.13
CA GLU A 52 -17.69 7.81 2.91
C GLU A 52 -18.31 7.70 1.52
N GLU A 53 -18.62 8.83 0.88
CA GLU A 53 -19.11 8.89 -0.49
C GLU A 53 -18.05 8.44 -1.52
N ILE A 54 -16.77 8.39 -1.14
CA ILE A 54 -15.65 8.02 -2.00
C ILE A 54 -14.96 6.77 -1.43
N LYS A 55 -15.62 5.62 -1.56
CA LYS A 55 -15.05 4.30 -1.21
C LYS A 55 -14.11 3.76 -2.29
N LYS A 56 -13.12 4.54 -2.71
CA LYS A 56 -12.11 4.12 -3.71
C LYS A 56 -10.76 3.86 -3.06
N SER A 57 -9.97 2.97 -3.64
CA SER A 57 -8.55 2.82 -3.27
C SER A 57 -7.72 3.93 -3.90
N TYR A 58 -6.64 4.35 -3.23
CA TYR A 58 -5.77 5.45 -3.65
C TYR A 58 -4.34 4.94 -3.83
N LEU A 59 -3.70 5.38 -4.91
CA LEU A 59 -2.26 5.30 -5.09
C LEU A 59 -1.72 6.73 -5.01
N ILE A 60 -0.89 7.00 -4.01
CA ILE A 60 -0.24 8.29 -3.78
C ILE A 60 1.22 8.11 -4.16
N ILE A 61 1.66 8.86 -5.16
CA ILE A 61 3.03 8.80 -5.68
C ILE A 61 3.73 10.10 -5.32
N THR A 62 4.89 9.98 -4.69
CA THR A 62 5.78 11.11 -4.36
C THR A 62 7.06 11.06 -5.20
N ASP A 63 7.80 12.16 -5.16
CA ASP A 63 9.12 12.34 -5.76
C ASP A 63 10.23 11.63 -4.96
N SER A 64 10.08 11.49 -3.64
CA SER A 64 11.05 10.83 -2.76
C SER A 64 10.41 9.92 -1.72
N GLN A 65 11.19 8.96 -1.23
CA GLN A 65 10.78 8.05 -0.14
C GLN A 65 10.55 8.80 1.18
N GLU A 66 11.30 9.88 1.44
CA GLU A 66 11.11 10.73 2.63
C GLU A 66 9.73 11.41 2.61
N ASN A 67 9.33 11.95 1.45
CA ASN A 67 8.02 12.56 1.30
C ASN A 67 6.89 11.51 1.40
N ALA A 68 7.11 10.30 0.87
CA ALA A 68 6.18 9.18 1.05
C ALA A 68 6.02 8.82 2.54
N LEU A 69 7.13 8.74 3.28
CA LEU A 69 7.14 8.42 4.71
C LEU A 69 6.42 9.50 5.53
N LYS A 70 6.66 10.79 5.25
CA LYS A 70 5.98 11.91 5.91
C LYS A 70 4.46 11.82 5.70
N ILE A 71 4.01 11.63 4.45
CA ILE A 71 2.59 11.47 4.13
C ILE A 71 2.01 10.23 4.84
N TYR A 72 2.73 9.11 4.85
CA TYR A 72 2.29 7.89 5.55
C TYR A 72 2.09 8.11 7.04
N GLN A 73 3.05 8.76 7.72
CA GLN A 73 2.95 9.08 9.14
C GLN A 73 1.79 10.03 9.42
N ASP A 74 1.66 11.11 8.65
CA ASP A 74 0.57 12.08 8.79
C ASP A 74 -0.79 11.40 8.59
N LEU A 75 -0.97 10.62 7.53
CA LEU A 75 -2.22 9.94 7.23
C LEU A 75 -2.57 8.91 8.31
N SER A 76 -1.58 8.16 8.80
CA SER A 76 -1.78 7.18 9.88
C SER A 76 -2.26 7.86 11.17
N ASN A 77 -1.67 9.01 11.50
CA ASN A 77 -2.07 9.80 12.68
C ASN A 77 -3.44 10.48 12.50
N LEU A 78 -3.70 11.06 11.34
CA LEU A 78 -4.91 11.84 11.06
C LEU A 78 -6.15 10.96 10.93
N LEU A 79 -6.03 9.83 10.22
CA LEU A 79 -7.16 8.93 10.03
C LEU A 79 -7.46 8.13 11.29
N ASN A 80 -6.49 7.97 12.20
CA ASN A 80 -6.63 7.44 13.55
C ASN A 80 -7.53 6.19 13.63
N LYS A 81 -7.51 5.37 12.56
CA LYS A 81 -8.18 4.09 12.51
C LYS A 81 -7.12 3.06 12.88
N PRO A 82 -7.29 2.29 13.98
CA PRO A 82 -6.51 1.07 14.13
C PRO A 82 -6.70 0.25 12.85
N GLN A 83 -5.67 -0.50 12.43
CA GLN A 83 -5.61 -1.32 11.20
C GLN A 83 -6.78 -2.36 11.04
N ASN A 84 -7.79 -2.29 11.90
CA ASN A 84 -8.97 -3.12 11.97
C ASN A 84 -10.25 -2.48 11.40
N LYS A 85 -10.33 -1.17 11.13
CA LYS A 85 -11.56 -0.53 10.59
C LYS A 85 -11.43 -0.18 9.10
N GLU A 86 -11.92 -1.08 8.24
CA GLU A 86 -12.27 -0.92 6.81
C GLU A 86 -11.24 -0.35 5.81
N GLU A 87 -10.12 0.22 6.28
CA GLU A 87 -9.10 0.89 5.47
C GLU A 87 -7.70 0.41 5.86
N ASN A 88 -6.89 0.05 4.87
CA ASN A 88 -5.49 -0.29 5.05
C ASN A 88 -4.61 0.79 4.41
N ILE A 89 -3.76 1.41 5.23
CA ILE A 89 -2.74 2.37 4.76
C ILE A 89 -1.41 1.64 4.68
N PHE A 90 -0.78 1.66 3.51
CA PHE A 90 0.50 1.01 3.27
C PHE A 90 1.53 2.00 2.72
N LEU A 91 2.75 1.92 3.21
CA LEU A 91 3.92 2.53 2.60
C LEU A 91 4.66 1.46 1.79
N PHE A 92 4.70 1.59 0.47
CA PHE A 92 5.45 0.70 -0.41
C PHE A 92 6.88 1.22 -0.57
N PRO A 93 7.88 0.52 0.00
CA PRO A 93 9.24 1.05 0.03
C PRO A 93 9.94 0.85 -1.32
N SER A 94 10.81 1.78 -1.67
CA SER A 94 11.82 1.59 -2.71
C SER A 94 12.86 0.56 -2.29
N PHE A 95 13.53 -0.03 -3.28
CA PHE A 95 14.76 -0.79 -3.00
C PHE A 95 15.85 0.18 -2.53
N ASP A 96 16.64 -0.26 -1.56
CA ASP A 96 17.84 0.40 -1.04
C ASP A 96 19.06 0.25 -1.97
N VAL A 97 19.01 -0.70 -2.89
CA VAL A 97 20.02 -0.95 -3.92
C VAL A 97 19.54 -0.49 -5.30
N LEU A 98 20.47 0.01 -6.12
CA LEU A 98 20.14 0.34 -7.51
C LEU A 98 20.00 -0.95 -8.34
N PRO A 99 19.22 -0.91 -9.42
CA PRO A 99 19.19 -2.00 -10.39
C PRO A 99 20.61 -2.34 -10.86
N TYR A 100 20.91 -3.63 -10.99
CA TYR A 100 22.17 -4.17 -11.55
C TYR A 100 23.43 -4.01 -10.68
N GLU A 101 23.32 -3.62 -9.41
CA GLU A 101 24.50 -3.50 -8.52
C GLU A 101 25.08 -4.85 -8.05
N GLY A 102 24.52 -5.99 -8.47
CA GLY A 102 24.99 -7.33 -8.04
C GLY A 102 24.79 -7.63 -6.55
N ILE A 103 24.25 -6.68 -5.79
CA ILE A 103 23.97 -6.77 -4.37
C ILE A 103 22.46 -6.97 -4.17
N SER A 104 22.09 -7.74 -3.14
CA SER A 104 20.69 -7.94 -2.76
C SER A 104 20.21 -6.82 -1.84
N SER A 105 18.96 -6.39 -2.03
CA SER A 105 18.28 -5.45 -1.15
C SER A 105 18.11 -6.01 0.27
N ASP A 106 17.98 -5.14 1.27
CA ASP A 106 17.63 -5.52 2.64
C ASP A 106 16.43 -6.50 2.66
N PRO A 107 16.57 -7.69 3.29
CA PRO A 107 15.49 -8.65 3.43
C PRO A 107 14.19 -8.07 4.03
N GLN A 108 14.29 -7.07 4.92
CA GLN A 108 13.14 -6.39 5.49
C GLN A 108 12.35 -5.60 4.43
N ILE A 109 13.03 -4.92 3.51
CA ILE A 109 12.40 -4.19 2.40
C ILE A 109 11.69 -5.17 1.47
N ILE A 110 12.36 -6.26 1.09
CA ILE A 110 11.79 -7.33 0.25
C ILE A 110 10.52 -7.89 0.91
N GLN A 111 10.61 -8.22 2.20
CA GLN A 111 9.51 -8.75 2.99
C GLN A 111 8.32 -7.78 3.06
N GLN A 112 8.56 -6.49 3.34
CA GLN A 112 7.52 -5.48 3.36
C GLN A 112 6.80 -5.37 2.01
N ARG A 113 7.56 -5.36 0.90
CA ARG A 113 7.01 -5.33 -0.46
C ARG A 113 6.14 -6.56 -0.74
N ILE A 114 6.62 -7.77 -0.44
CA ILE A 114 5.87 -9.02 -0.63
C ILE A 114 4.57 -9.01 0.18
N ASN A 115 4.62 -8.58 1.45
CA ASN A 115 3.42 -8.48 2.29
C ASN A 115 2.39 -7.53 1.72
N ILE A 116 2.80 -6.34 1.26
CA ILE A 116 1.89 -5.38 0.63
C ILE A 116 1.31 -5.97 -0.66
N LEU A 117 2.13 -6.54 -1.55
CA LEU A 117 1.66 -7.17 -2.79
C LEU A 117 0.71 -8.34 -2.53
N LYS A 118 0.94 -9.11 -1.46
CA LYS A 118 0.01 -10.14 -0.96
C LYS A 118 -1.32 -9.52 -0.56
N HIS A 119 -1.32 -8.44 0.22
CA HIS A 119 -2.55 -7.73 0.57
C HIS A 119 -3.29 -7.18 -0.65
N LEU A 120 -2.57 -6.57 -1.60
CA LEU A 120 -3.15 -6.04 -2.85
C LEU A 120 -3.74 -7.14 -3.73
N SER A 121 -3.05 -8.27 -3.86
CA SER A 121 -3.51 -9.38 -4.68
C SER A 121 -4.66 -10.16 -4.04
N MET A 122 -4.63 -10.39 -2.73
CA MET A 122 -5.67 -11.13 -2.01
C MET A 122 -6.92 -10.28 -1.69
N ASN A 123 -6.92 -8.99 -2.03
CA ASN A 123 -8.00 -8.07 -1.69
C ASN A 123 -9.34 -8.33 -2.41
N ASP A 124 -9.43 -9.36 -3.26
CA ASP A 124 -10.73 -9.86 -3.76
C ASP A 124 -11.63 -10.36 -2.60
N TYR A 125 -11.04 -10.77 -1.47
CA TYR A 125 -11.77 -11.37 -0.34
C TYR A 125 -12.16 -10.38 0.78
N ASN A 126 -11.50 -9.22 0.85
CA ASN A 126 -11.77 -8.21 1.86
C ASN A 126 -12.02 -6.88 1.15
N LYS A 127 -13.28 -6.44 1.09
CA LYS A 127 -13.75 -5.16 0.52
C LYS A 127 -13.20 -3.91 1.25
N LYS A 128 -12.03 -4.02 1.88
CA LYS A 128 -11.34 -2.94 2.58
C LYS A 128 -10.65 -2.07 1.56
N ARG A 129 -10.85 -0.77 1.71
CA ARG A 129 -10.21 0.24 0.88
C ARG A 129 -8.71 0.28 1.18
N ILE A 130 -7.91 0.49 0.15
CA ILE A 130 -6.45 0.58 0.28
C ILE A 130 -5.98 2.00 -0.04
N ILE A 131 -5.10 2.53 0.79
CA ILE A 131 -4.33 3.75 0.52
C ILE A 131 -2.87 3.32 0.43
N LEU A 132 -2.34 3.23 -0.78
CA LEU A 132 -0.96 2.86 -1.06
C LEU A 132 -0.16 4.14 -1.31
N ILE A 133 0.87 4.36 -0.50
CA ILE A 133 1.77 5.50 -0.58
C ILE A 133 3.13 4.99 -1.00
N THR A 134 3.74 5.62 -2.00
CA THR A 134 5.00 5.18 -2.59
C THR A 134 5.71 6.37 -3.21
N ASP A 135 6.99 6.23 -3.45
CA ASP A 135 7.72 7.11 -4.36
C ASP A 135 7.75 6.53 -5.78
N ILE A 136 8.16 7.34 -6.74
CA ILE A 136 8.25 6.93 -8.15
C ILE A 136 9.24 5.77 -8.35
N LYS A 137 10.37 5.72 -7.63
CA LYS A 137 11.42 4.71 -7.85
C LYS A 137 10.92 3.31 -7.51
N ALA A 138 10.09 3.17 -6.48
CA ALA A 138 9.52 1.89 -6.05
C ALA A 138 8.60 1.23 -7.10
N LEU A 139 8.04 2.02 -8.03
CA LEU A 139 7.10 1.59 -9.06
C LEU A 139 7.76 1.21 -10.39
N LEU A 140 9.00 1.64 -10.63
CA LEU A 140 9.73 1.38 -11.88
C LEU A 140 10.08 -0.10 -12.09
N PRO A 141 10.48 -0.88 -11.06
CA PRO A 141 10.79 -2.29 -11.22
C PRO A 141 9.60 -3.08 -11.74
N LYS A 142 9.82 -3.90 -12.78
CA LYS A 142 8.78 -4.80 -13.30
C LYS A 142 8.44 -5.85 -12.24
N LEU A 143 7.15 -6.00 -11.98
CA LEU A 143 6.63 -7.03 -11.08
C LEU A 143 5.95 -8.15 -11.87
N ALA A 144 5.86 -9.34 -11.26
CA ALA A 144 5.03 -10.40 -11.78
C ALA A 144 3.57 -9.93 -11.87
N SER A 145 2.83 -10.44 -12.86
CA SER A 145 1.40 -10.13 -12.96
C SER A 145 0.66 -10.60 -11.70
N PRO A 146 -0.43 -9.92 -11.29
CA PRO A 146 -1.21 -10.34 -10.12
C PRO A 146 -1.68 -11.81 -10.21
N GLN A 147 -2.00 -12.27 -11.42
CA GLN A 147 -2.39 -13.65 -11.69
C GLN A 147 -1.24 -14.64 -11.46
N LYS A 148 -0.03 -14.31 -11.93
CA LYS A 148 1.16 -15.14 -11.71
C LYS A 148 1.51 -15.19 -10.22
N PHE A 149 1.48 -14.05 -9.54
CA PHE A 149 1.73 -13.95 -8.10
C PHE A 149 0.75 -14.79 -7.27
N LYS A 150 -0.56 -14.75 -7.60
CA LYS A 150 -1.58 -15.58 -6.96
C LYS A 150 -1.34 -17.07 -7.19
N LYS A 151 -1.01 -17.47 -8.42
CA LYS A 151 -0.73 -18.88 -8.78
C LYS A 151 0.48 -19.44 -8.05
N THR A 152 1.48 -18.61 -7.76
CA THR A 152 2.67 -19.02 -6.99
C THR A 152 2.47 -18.91 -5.48
N SER A 153 1.36 -18.36 -5.00
CA SER A 153 1.07 -18.22 -3.57
C SER A 153 0.40 -19.47 -3.01
N TRP A 154 0.86 -19.97 -1.87
CA TRP A 154 0.30 -21.14 -1.19
C TRP A 154 -0.38 -20.74 0.12
N LYS A 155 -1.56 -21.31 0.37
CA LYS A 155 -2.30 -21.15 1.63
C LYS A 155 -2.48 -22.52 2.25
N LEU A 156 -1.74 -22.78 3.32
CA LEU A 156 -1.84 -24.02 4.08
C LEU A 156 -2.86 -23.87 5.22
N LYS A 157 -3.61 -24.93 5.48
CA LYS A 157 -4.55 -25.05 6.59
C LYS A 157 -4.38 -26.40 7.29
N VAL A 158 -4.82 -26.45 8.54
CA VAL A 158 -4.87 -27.71 9.29
C VAL A 158 -5.82 -28.67 8.59
N GLY A 159 -5.35 -29.90 8.33
CA GLY A 159 -6.09 -30.93 7.60
C GLY A 159 -5.75 -31.02 6.12
N ASP A 160 -4.95 -30.11 5.56
CA ASP A 160 -4.48 -30.22 4.18
C ASP A 160 -3.52 -31.42 4.01
N ILE A 161 -3.73 -32.21 2.96
CA ILE A 161 -2.84 -33.32 2.60
C ILE A 161 -1.84 -32.81 1.56
N LEU A 162 -0.55 -32.88 1.89
CA LEU A 162 0.54 -32.37 1.06
C LEU A 162 1.55 -33.48 0.80
N LYS A 163 1.96 -33.63 -0.47
CA LYS A 163 3.11 -34.47 -0.81
C LYS A 163 4.38 -33.67 -0.53
N LYS A 164 5.14 -34.13 0.47
CA LYS A 164 6.33 -33.43 1.00
C LYS A 164 7.30 -33.00 -0.10
N ASP A 165 7.69 -33.91 -0.99
CA ASP A 165 8.71 -33.64 -2.00
C ASP A 165 8.26 -32.58 -3.02
N ASP A 166 6.98 -32.61 -3.41
CA ASP A 166 6.42 -31.65 -4.35
C ASP A 166 6.38 -30.25 -3.71
N PHE A 167 5.99 -30.18 -2.43
CA PHE A 167 5.95 -28.94 -1.67
C PHE A 167 7.36 -28.35 -1.45
N LEU A 168 8.34 -29.17 -1.12
CA LEU A 168 9.74 -28.74 -0.98
C LEU A 168 10.28 -28.19 -2.30
N LYS A 169 10.00 -28.86 -3.43
CA LYS A 169 10.41 -28.36 -4.75
C LYS A 169 9.86 -26.97 -5.04
N ILE A 170 8.58 -26.74 -4.72
CA ILE A 170 7.95 -25.43 -4.90
C ILE A 170 8.63 -24.35 -4.05
N LEU A 171 8.98 -24.65 -2.80
CA LEU A 171 9.67 -23.70 -1.92
C LEU A 171 11.06 -23.33 -2.48
N LEU A 172 11.82 -24.32 -2.92
CA LEU A 172 13.14 -24.11 -3.53
C LEU A 172 13.04 -23.28 -4.82
N ASP A 173 12.05 -23.57 -5.68
CA ASP A 173 11.78 -22.79 -6.90
C ASP A 173 11.40 -21.32 -6.61
N GLN A 174 10.97 -21.01 -5.37
CA GLN A 174 10.66 -19.67 -4.89
C GLN A 174 11.81 -19.00 -4.12
N ASN A 175 13.01 -19.61 -4.12
CA ASN A 175 14.20 -19.16 -3.39
C ASN A 175 14.12 -19.24 -1.87
N TYR A 176 13.26 -20.10 -1.31
CA TYR A 176 13.39 -20.47 0.11
C TYR A 176 14.64 -21.33 0.31
N ARG A 177 15.26 -21.22 1.48
CA ARG A 177 16.48 -21.97 1.81
C ARG A 177 16.19 -23.08 2.82
N SER A 178 16.74 -24.26 2.55
CA SER A 178 16.70 -25.36 3.52
C SER A 178 17.77 -25.14 4.58
N VAL A 179 17.35 -24.99 5.82
CA VAL A 179 18.23 -24.80 7.00
C VAL A 179 17.78 -25.72 8.12
N GLU A 180 18.68 -26.06 9.04
CA GLU A 180 18.34 -26.88 10.21
C GLU A 180 17.43 -26.13 11.20
N ILE A 181 17.70 -24.84 11.39
CA ILE A 181 16.94 -23.95 12.28
C ILE A 181 16.59 -22.67 11.52
N VAL A 182 15.31 -22.31 11.52
CA VAL A 182 14.80 -21.11 10.83
C VAL A 182 14.90 -19.91 11.77
N GLU A 183 15.77 -18.96 11.42
CA GLU A 183 15.97 -17.72 12.19
C GLU A 183 15.41 -16.48 11.45
N GLU A 184 15.32 -16.55 10.12
CA GLU A 184 14.89 -15.45 9.26
C GLU A 184 13.79 -15.89 8.28
N LYS A 185 13.15 -14.93 7.61
CA LYS A 185 12.11 -15.24 6.61
C LYS A 185 12.75 -15.51 5.24
N GLY A 186 12.50 -16.69 4.68
CA GLY A 186 12.94 -17.09 3.33
C GLY A 186 13.94 -18.24 3.36
#